data_AF-A0A382UGM3-F1
#
_entry.id   AF-A0A382UGM3-F1
#
_cell.length_a   1.000
_cell.length_b   1.000
_cell.length_c   1.000
_cell.angle_alpha   90.00
_cell.angle_beta   90.00
_cell.angle_gamma   90.00
#
_symmetry.space_group_name_H-M   'P 1'
#
loop_
_entity.id
_entity.type
_entity.pdbx_description
1 polymer ?
#
loop_
_entity_poly.entity_id
_entity_poly.type
_entity_poly.pdbx_seq_one_letter_code
_entity_poly.pdbx_strand_id
1 'polypeptide(L)'
;MKYLITLIALMICIAPIQARAGSGYDYQLYKNHEDFGIVVFPKKYIFKALGDYIASISFSEVESGKAVMRRGSKNENATLMMPLDVQKKHSIEKFIVIQVLGQYEMLAGIYDPEWGLTLPSATHGMEALKENIPKTLNIFRGSNPQRQTGIRSRFIGLPRRGWEVNP
;
A
#
# COMPACT_ATOMS: atom_id res chain seq x y z
N MET A 1 45.30 -33.97 -0.63
CA MET A 1 44.29 -33.12 -1.33
C MET A 1 43.05 -33.93 -1.69
N LYS A 2 42.28 -34.43 -0.71
CA LYS A 2 41.00 -35.13 -0.96
C LYS A 2 39.92 -34.80 0.07
N TYR A 3 40.33 -34.35 1.26
CA TYR A 3 39.43 -33.94 2.34
C TYR A 3 39.09 -32.43 2.34
N LEU A 4 39.81 -31.61 1.58
CA LEU A 4 39.53 -30.17 1.50
C LEU A 4 38.33 -29.86 0.59
N ILE A 5 38.08 -30.72 -0.41
CA ILE A 5 36.99 -30.55 -1.38
C ILE A 5 35.64 -31.00 -0.77
N THR A 6 35.66 -31.95 0.17
CA THR A 6 34.46 -32.44 0.86
C THR A 6 33.89 -31.43 1.86
N LEU A 7 34.71 -30.53 2.42
CA LEU A 7 34.22 -29.52 3.36
C LEU A 7 33.50 -28.35 2.66
N ILE A 8 33.87 -28.05 1.40
CA ILE A 8 33.26 -26.96 0.62
C ILE A 8 31.87 -27.39 0.10
N ALA A 9 31.66 -28.68 -0.15
CA ALA A 9 30.36 -29.22 -0.56
C ALA A 9 29.30 -29.21 0.58
N LEU A 10 29.72 -29.18 1.85
CA LEU A 10 28.80 -29.18 2.99
C LEU A 10 28.35 -27.77 3.41
N MET A 11 29.14 -26.73 3.11
CA MET A 11 28.80 -25.34 3.48
C MET A 11 27.80 -24.66 2.52
N ILE A 12 27.57 -25.22 1.33
CA ILE A 12 26.59 -24.68 0.37
C ILE A 12 25.14 -25.05 0.76
N CYS A 13 24.94 -26.01 1.68
CA CYS A 13 23.61 -26.46 2.09
C CYS A 13 23.03 -25.70 3.31
N ILE A 14 23.72 -24.70 3.85
CA ILE A 14 23.27 -23.89 4.99
C ILE A 14 23.09 -22.41 4.59
N ALA A 15 22.92 -22.12 3.30
CA ALA A 15 22.21 -20.90 2.95
C ALA A 15 20.78 -21.08 3.46
N PRO A 16 20.26 -20.19 4.33
CA PRO A 16 18.87 -20.28 4.71
C PRO A 16 18.09 -20.02 3.43
N ILE A 17 17.58 -21.10 2.81
CA ILE A 17 16.40 -21.00 1.97
C ILE A 17 15.34 -20.57 2.96
N GLN A 18 15.28 -19.28 3.24
CA GLN A 18 14.06 -18.62 3.64
C GLN A 18 13.16 -18.81 2.42
N ALA A 19 12.60 -20.01 2.30
CA ALA A 19 11.35 -20.22 1.59
C ALA A 19 10.37 -19.33 2.35
N ARG A 20 10.34 -18.05 1.96
CA ARG A 20 9.23 -17.16 2.28
C ARG A 20 8.05 -17.92 1.72
N ALA A 21 7.31 -18.58 2.61
CA ALA A 21 6.06 -19.22 2.27
C ALA A 21 5.19 -18.10 1.70
N GLY A 22 5.20 -17.96 0.37
CA GLY A 22 4.29 -17.08 -0.33
C GLY A 22 2.91 -17.57 0.04
N SER A 23 2.04 -16.68 0.48
CA SER A 23 0.78 -17.04 1.12
C SER A 23 -0.27 -17.63 0.17
N GLY A 24 0.15 -18.12 -0.99
CA GLY A 24 -0.69 -18.53 -2.12
C GLY A 24 -1.35 -17.34 -2.85
N TYR A 25 -1.69 -16.28 -2.11
CA TYR A 25 -2.43 -15.13 -2.60
C TYR A 25 -1.55 -14.15 -3.38
N ASP A 26 -2.08 -13.71 -4.52
CA ASP A 26 -1.52 -12.58 -5.25
C ASP A 26 -1.99 -11.27 -4.62
N TYR A 27 -1.12 -10.27 -4.57
CA TYR A 27 -1.49 -8.89 -4.22
C TYR A 27 -1.47 -7.99 -5.46
N GLN A 28 -2.19 -6.88 -5.38
CA GLN A 28 -2.00 -5.71 -6.24
C GLN A 28 -1.53 -4.55 -5.37
N LEU A 29 -0.43 -3.91 -5.75
CA LEU A 29 0.06 -2.69 -5.15
C LEU A 29 -0.33 -1.50 -6.01
N TYR A 30 -0.90 -0.50 -5.34
CA TYR A 30 -1.19 0.80 -5.88
C TYR A 30 -0.34 1.86 -5.17
N LYS A 31 0.01 2.93 -5.88
CA LYS A 31 0.80 4.04 -5.34
C LYS A 31 0.23 5.37 -5.82
N ASN A 32 0.30 6.40 -4.99
CA ASN A 32 -0.05 7.76 -5.38
C ASN A 32 1.19 8.66 -5.56
N HIS A 33 0.98 9.92 -5.95
CA HIS A 33 2.04 10.91 -6.16
C HIS A 33 2.76 11.37 -4.88
N GLU A 34 2.27 10.99 -3.70
CA GLU A 34 2.88 11.28 -2.40
C GLU A 34 3.69 10.08 -1.87
N ASP A 35 3.88 9.06 -2.70
CA ASP A 35 4.55 7.80 -2.37
C ASP A 35 3.85 6.93 -1.30
N PHE A 36 2.56 7.20 -1.03
CA PHE A 36 1.74 6.31 -0.20
C PHE A 36 1.29 5.09 -0.99
N GLY A 37 1.19 3.95 -0.31
CA GLY A 37 0.75 2.69 -0.90
C GLY A 37 -0.66 2.26 -0.49
N ILE A 38 -1.34 1.54 -1.38
CA ILE A 38 -2.47 0.66 -1.03
C ILE A 38 -2.12 -0.73 -1.55
N VAL A 39 -2.07 -1.71 -0.65
CA VAL A 39 -1.86 -3.12 -0.99
C VAL A 39 -3.18 -3.85 -0.83
N VAL A 40 -3.67 -4.46 -1.91
CA VAL A 40 -4.91 -5.23 -1.88
C VAL A 40 -4.61 -6.70 -2.16
N PHE A 41 -5.16 -7.59 -1.33
CA PHE A 41 -5.10 -9.04 -1.56
C PHE A 41 -6.40 -9.72 -1.07
N PRO A 42 -6.78 -10.87 -1.62
CA PRO A 42 -6.26 -11.48 -2.84
C PRO A 42 -6.63 -10.65 -4.08
N LYS A 43 -5.68 -10.47 -5.01
CA LYS A 43 -5.86 -9.70 -6.26
C LYS A 43 -7.08 -10.17 -7.07
N LYS A 44 -7.32 -11.48 -7.11
CA LYS A 44 -8.47 -12.08 -7.81
C LYS A 44 -9.85 -11.63 -7.31
N TYR A 45 -9.92 -11.04 -6.11
CA TYR A 45 -11.17 -10.58 -5.50
C TYR A 45 -11.32 -9.06 -5.56
N ILE A 46 -10.42 -8.34 -6.23
CA ILE A 46 -10.58 -6.90 -6.46
C ILE A 46 -11.75 -6.71 -7.43
N PHE A 47 -12.91 -6.35 -6.87
CA PHE A 47 -14.10 -6.06 -7.63
C PHE A 47 -14.07 -4.63 -8.18
N LYS A 48 -14.81 -4.39 -9.26
CA LYS A 48 -14.76 -3.14 -10.04
C LYS A 48 -14.91 -1.89 -9.17
N ALA A 49 -15.88 -1.87 -8.26
CA ALA A 49 -16.12 -0.69 -7.41
C ALA A 49 -14.94 -0.36 -6.47
N LEU A 50 -14.18 -1.36 -6.00
CA LEU A 50 -12.96 -1.12 -5.23
C LEU A 50 -11.84 -0.56 -6.11
N GLY A 51 -11.63 -1.15 -7.29
CA GLY A 51 -10.64 -0.66 -8.25
C GLY A 51 -10.93 0.76 -8.74
N ASP A 52 -12.18 1.04 -9.13
CA ASP A 52 -12.64 2.37 -9.54
C ASP A 52 -12.43 3.40 -8.43
N TYR A 53 -12.73 3.03 -7.19
CA TYR A 53 -12.54 3.92 -6.04
C TYR A 53 -11.05 4.24 -5.82
N ILE A 54 -10.18 3.22 -5.80
CA ILE A 54 -8.73 3.42 -5.65
C ILE A 54 -8.20 4.34 -6.75
N ALA A 55 -8.61 4.13 -8.00
CA ALA A 55 -8.25 5.01 -9.11
C ALA A 55 -8.76 6.46 -8.90
N SER A 56 -10.00 6.63 -8.42
CA SER A 56 -10.61 7.95 -8.19
C SER A 56 -9.87 8.81 -7.18
N ILE A 57 -9.16 8.18 -6.23
CA ILE A 57 -8.32 8.87 -5.22
C ILE A 57 -6.86 9.02 -5.68
N SER A 58 -6.61 8.95 -6.99
CA SER A 58 -5.30 9.16 -7.63
C SER A 58 -4.22 8.14 -7.25
N PHE A 59 -4.62 6.90 -7.02
CA PHE A 59 -3.70 5.76 -6.91
C PHE A 59 -3.66 4.99 -8.22
N SER A 60 -2.46 4.68 -8.71
CA SER A 60 -2.24 3.87 -9.91
C SER A 60 -1.61 2.52 -9.55
N GLU A 61 -1.91 1.50 -10.34
CA GLU A 61 -1.23 0.20 -10.23
C GLU A 61 0.25 0.33 -10.54
N VAL A 62 1.10 -0.25 -9.68
CA VAL A 62 2.57 -0.21 -9.88
C VAL A 62 3.22 -1.58 -9.88
N GLU A 63 2.69 -2.55 -9.13
CA GLU A 63 3.24 -3.91 -9.12
C GLU A 63 2.25 -4.94 -8.58
N SER A 64 2.36 -6.18 -9.04
CA SER A 64 1.65 -7.32 -8.46
C SER A 64 2.60 -8.50 -8.29
N GLY A 65 2.33 -9.35 -7.32
CA GLY A 65 3.14 -10.53 -7.05
C GLY A 65 2.54 -11.37 -5.94
N LYS A 66 3.33 -12.30 -5.38
CA LYS A 66 2.90 -13.12 -4.25
C LYS A 66 3.01 -12.35 -2.94
N ALA A 67 1.91 -12.32 -2.20
CA ALA A 67 1.90 -11.73 -0.87
C ALA A 67 2.72 -12.59 0.08
N VAL A 68 3.36 -11.95 1.05
CA VAL A 68 4.17 -12.60 2.08
C VAL A 68 3.66 -12.19 3.45
N MET A 69 3.63 -13.15 4.38
CA MET A 69 3.36 -12.85 5.78
C MET A 69 4.48 -11.99 6.33
N ARG A 70 4.15 -10.80 6.84
CA ARG A 70 5.11 -9.87 7.41
C ARG A 70 4.58 -9.28 8.71
N ARG A 71 5.50 -9.00 9.62
CA ARG A 71 5.22 -8.25 10.86
C ARG A 71 5.40 -6.76 10.63
N GLY A 72 4.67 -5.96 11.39
CA GLY A 72 4.90 -4.51 11.50
C GLY A 72 6.26 -4.19 12.12
N SER A 73 6.71 -2.92 12.04
CA SER A 73 8.02 -2.49 12.56
C SER A 73 8.22 -2.80 14.05
N LYS A 74 7.15 -2.75 14.84
CA LYS A 74 7.14 -3.09 16.28
C LYS A 74 7.00 -4.58 16.59
N ASN A 75 6.90 -5.45 15.57
CA ASN A 75 6.66 -6.90 15.68
C ASN A 75 5.35 -7.35 16.36
N GLU A 76 4.48 -6.40 16.73
CA GLU A 76 3.21 -6.65 17.44
C GLU A 76 2.21 -7.42 16.59
N ASN A 77 2.03 -7.01 15.33
CA ASN A 77 1.00 -7.54 14.44
C ASN A 77 1.62 -8.11 13.17
N ALA A 78 0.93 -9.08 12.55
CA ALA A 78 1.32 -9.69 11.28
C ALA A 78 0.14 -9.77 10.31
N THR A 79 0.40 -9.54 9.04
CA THR A 79 -0.58 -9.76 7.96
C THR A 79 0.13 -10.07 6.65
N LEU A 80 -0.65 -10.43 5.63
CA LEU A 80 -0.16 -10.58 4.26
C LEU A 80 -0.01 -9.21 3.61
N MET A 81 1.13 -8.97 2.96
CA MET A 81 1.39 -7.73 2.24
C MET A 81 2.45 -7.96 1.14
N MET A 82 2.80 -6.90 0.41
CA MET A 82 3.90 -6.94 -0.57
C MET A 82 5.23 -7.33 0.09
N PRO A 83 6.15 -8.00 -0.61
CA PRO A 83 7.52 -8.22 -0.13
C PRO A 83 8.24 -6.91 0.23
N LEU A 84 9.15 -6.97 1.21
CA LEU A 84 9.89 -5.80 1.69
C LEU A 84 10.77 -5.18 0.58
N ASP A 85 11.30 -6.02 -0.30
CA ASP A 85 12.06 -5.63 -1.48
C ASP A 85 11.21 -4.83 -2.48
N VAL A 86 9.96 -5.22 -2.69
CA VAL A 86 8.99 -4.45 -3.51
C VAL A 86 8.66 -3.11 -2.85
N GLN A 87 8.44 -3.12 -1.54
CA GLN A 87 8.21 -1.88 -0.77
C GLN A 87 9.37 -0.88 -0.96
N LYS A 88 10.61 -1.36 -0.82
CA LYS A 88 11.82 -0.54 -1.00
C LYS A 88 11.99 -0.09 -2.45
N LYS A 89 11.76 -0.97 -3.43
CA LYS A 89 11.84 -0.69 -4.86
C LYS A 89 10.96 0.51 -5.26
N HIS A 90 9.78 0.61 -4.65
CA HIS A 90 8.81 1.68 -4.94
C HIS A 90 8.86 2.84 -3.94
N SER A 91 9.83 2.89 -3.02
CA SER A 91 9.95 3.93 -1.98
C SER A 91 8.67 4.16 -1.18
N ILE A 92 7.94 3.09 -0.84
CA ILE A 92 6.70 3.19 -0.08
C ILE A 92 6.98 3.05 1.41
N GLU A 93 6.83 4.13 2.16
CA GLU A 93 7.05 4.13 3.61
C GLU A 93 5.78 3.81 4.38
N LYS A 94 4.66 4.40 3.96
CA LYS A 94 3.35 4.28 4.62
C LYS A 94 2.33 3.70 3.65
N PHE A 95 1.57 2.71 4.09
CA PHE A 95 0.57 2.09 3.23
C PHE A 95 -0.61 1.52 3.98
N ILE A 96 -1.73 1.44 3.27
CA ILE A 96 -2.95 0.78 3.71
C ILE A 96 -2.93 -0.64 3.16
N VAL A 97 -3.31 -1.61 3.99
CA VAL A 97 -3.47 -3.01 3.64
C VAL A 97 -4.95 -3.32 3.59
N ILE A 98 -5.46 -3.82 2.47
CA ILE A 98 -6.86 -4.21 2.29
C ILE A 98 -6.90 -5.70 1.98
N GLN A 99 -7.49 -6.48 2.89
CA GLN A 99 -7.84 -7.87 2.65
C GLN A 99 -9.28 -7.96 2.19
N VAL A 100 -9.51 -8.47 0.97
CA VAL A 100 -10.85 -8.71 0.44
C VAL A 100 -11.30 -10.11 0.84
N LEU A 101 -12.39 -10.19 1.61
CA LEU A 101 -13.06 -11.44 1.97
C LEU A 101 -14.21 -11.76 1.00
N GLY A 102 -14.90 -10.72 0.52
CA GLY A 102 -15.97 -10.78 -0.48
C GLY A 102 -16.34 -9.39 -1.00
N GLN A 103 -17.39 -9.28 -1.83
CA GLN A 103 -17.80 -8.00 -2.44
C GLN A 103 -18.17 -6.90 -1.42
N TYR A 104 -18.61 -7.28 -0.22
CA TYR A 104 -19.06 -6.35 0.82
C TYR A 104 -18.23 -6.41 2.09
N GLU A 105 -17.23 -7.30 2.14
CA GLU A 105 -16.49 -7.61 3.36
C GLU A 105 -14.99 -7.47 3.10
N MET A 106 -14.40 -6.47 3.73
CA MET A 106 -12.97 -6.19 3.63
C MET A 106 -12.41 -5.92 5.02
N LEU A 107 -11.19 -6.38 5.27
CA LEU A 107 -10.41 -5.96 6.44
C LEU A 107 -9.41 -4.91 6.00
N ALA A 108 -9.23 -3.85 6.80
CA ALA A 108 -8.27 -2.80 6.53
C ALA A 108 -7.28 -2.66 7.69
N GLY A 109 -5.99 -2.64 7.35
CA GLY A 109 -4.89 -2.33 8.25
C GLY A 109 -4.04 -1.19 7.72
N ILE A 110 -3.21 -0.62 8.58
CA ILE A 110 -2.32 0.48 8.25
C ILE A 110 -0.91 0.06 8.65
N TYR A 111 0.05 0.29 7.77
CA TYR A 111 1.45 0.26 8.11
C TYR A 111 1.99 1.68 8.12
N ASP A 112 2.52 2.09 9.27
CA ASP A 112 3.34 3.30 9.43
C ASP A 112 4.64 2.89 10.16
N PRO A 113 5.83 3.32 9.72
CA PRO A 113 7.09 2.97 10.39
C PRO A 113 7.12 3.31 11.88
N GLU A 114 6.49 4.42 12.28
CA GLU A 114 6.47 4.92 13.67
C GLU A 114 5.49 4.14 14.55
N TRP A 115 4.34 3.74 13.99
CA TRP A 115 3.27 3.11 14.76
C TRP A 115 3.26 1.60 14.65
N GLY A 116 3.86 1.06 13.59
CA GLY A 116 3.81 -0.34 13.24
C GLY A 116 2.63 -0.68 12.34
N LEU A 117 2.31 -1.97 12.31
CA LEU A 117 1.15 -2.49 11.59
C LEU A 117 -0.04 -2.49 12.54
N THR A 118 -1.17 -1.91 12.15
CA THR A 118 -2.40 -2.00 12.93
C THR A 118 -3.09 -3.34 12.71
N LEU A 119 -3.76 -3.85 13.75
CA LEU A 119 -4.69 -4.97 13.59
C LEU A 119 -5.88 -4.51 12.74
N PRO A 120 -6.29 -5.26 11.70
CA PRO A 120 -7.60 -5.08 11.12
C PRO A 120 -8.64 -5.49 12.16
N SER A 121 -9.30 -4.52 12.78
CA SER A 121 -10.14 -4.77 13.97
C SER A 121 -11.59 -5.10 13.63
N ALA A 122 -12.08 -4.72 12.44
CA ALA A 122 -13.46 -4.95 12.02
C ALA A 122 -13.57 -5.21 10.51
N THR A 123 -14.61 -5.94 10.12
CA THR A 123 -15.03 -6.06 8.71
C THR A 123 -15.69 -4.77 8.27
N HIS A 124 -15.21 -4.21 7.16
CA HIS A 124 -15.66 -2.96 6.58
C HIS A 124 -16.27 -3.19 5.19
N GLY A 125 -17.37 -2.50 4.92
CA GLY A 125 -17.92 -2.35 3.57
C GLY A 125 -17.25 -1.19 2.81
N MET A 126 -17.69 -1.00 1.57
CA MET A 126 -17.18 0.06 0.69
C MET A 126 -17.36 1.47 1.26
N GLU A 127 -18.50 1.75 1.90
CA GLU A 127 -18.79 3.07 2.49
C GLU A 127 -17.79 3.42 3.60
N ALA A 128 -17.53 2.48 4.50
CA ALA A 128 -16.55 2.65 5.57
C ALA A 128 -15.13 2.87 5.01
N LEU A 129 -14.74 2.17 3.93
CA LEU A 129 -13.45 2.41 3.28
C LEU A 129 -13.37 3.81 2.65
N LYS A 130 -14.43 4.25 1.97
CA LYS A 130 -14.52 5.59 1.37
C LYS A 130 -14.42 6.70 2.41
N GLU A 131 -14.99 6.47 3.59
CA GLU A 131 -14.91 7.43 4.69
C GLU A 131 -13.52 7.45 5.34
N ASN A 132 -12.91 6.28 5.56
CA ASN A 132 -11.72 6.17 6.40
C ASN A 132 -10.40 6.33 5.63
N ILE A 133 -10.31 5.90 4.37
CA ILE A 133 -9.06 6.03 3.60
C ILE A 133 -8.60 7.49 3.49
N PRO A 134 -9.45 8.49 3.15
CA PRO A 134 -9.02 9.88 3.13
C PRO A 134 -8.53 10.39 4.49
N LYS A 135 -9.17 9.95 5.59
CA LYS A 135 -8.73 10.28 6.96
C LYS A 135 -7.34 9.69 7.24
N THR A 136 -7.12 8.43 6.89
CA THR A 136 -5.81 7.77 7.00
C THR A 136 -4.73 8.48 6.17
N LEU A 137 -5.04 8.89 4.94
CA LEU A 137 -4.09 9.63 4.10
C LEU A 137 -3.76 11.00 4.71
N ASN A 138 -4.73 11.69 5.30
CA ASN A 138 -4.46 12.92 6.05
C ASN A 138 -3.56 12.69 7.25
N ILE A 139 -3.76 11.58 7.95
CA ILE A 139 -2.91 11.17 9.06
C ILE A 139 -1.47 10.88 8.57
N PHE A 140 -1.30 10.17 7.44
CA PHE A 140 0.02 9.92 6.86
C PHE A 140 0.80 11.19 6.53
N ARG A 141 0.10 12.23 6.05
CA ARG A 141 0.69 13.55 5.75
C ARG A 141 1.14 14.30 7.01
N GLY A 142 0.69 13.89 8.20
CA GLY A 142 0.90 14.60 9.45
C GLY A 142 0.16 15.94 9.52
N SER A 143 0.42 16.73 10.57
CA SER A 143 -0.19 18.04 10.83
C SER A 143 0.22 19.15 9.83
N ASN A 144 0.56 18.82 8.59
CA ASN A 144 1.05 19.77 7.61
C ASN A 144 -0.06 20.23 6.63
N PRO A 145 -0.73 21.37 6.88
CA PRO A 145 -1.81 21.89 6.02
C PRO A 145 -1.37 22.25 4.60
N GLN A 146 -0.07 22.40 4.32
CA GLN A 146 0.42 22.73 2.96
C GLN A 146 0.27 21.58 1.94
N ARG A 147 0.03 20.34 2.36
CA ARG A 147 -0.32 19.24 1.42
C ARG A 147 -1.83 19.17 1.12
N GLN A 148 -2.68 19.81 1.91
CA GLN A 148 -4.13 19.85 1.69
C GLN A 148 -4.53 20.88 0.61
N THR A 149 -3.67 21.88 0.34
CA THR A 149 -3.94 22.97 -0.60
C THR A 149 -3.70 22.61 -2.07
N GLY A 150 -3.00 21.50 -2.36
CA GLY A 150 -2.66 21.07 -3.74
C GLY A 150 -3.85 20.66 -4.61
N ILE A 151 -4.98 20.30 -4.00
CA ILE A 151 -6.23 19.95 -4.72
C ILE A 151 -7.12 21.19 -4.91
N ARG A 152 -7.13 22.14 -3.97
CA ARG A 152 -7.96 23.35 -4.07
C ARG A 152 -7.37 24.42 -4.99
N SER A 153 -6.04 24.46 -5.15
CA SER A 153 -5.36 25.50 -5.93
C SER A 153 -5.41 25.29 -7.45
N ARG A 154 -5.62 24.06 -7.95
CA ARG A 154 -5.71 23.80 -9.40
C ARG A 154 -7.02 24.23 -10.06
N PHE A 155 -8.04 24.62 -9.29
CA PHE A 155 -9.35 25.05 -9.83
C PHE A 155 -9.66 26.54 -9.62
N ILE A 156 -8.77 27.33 -9.01
CA ILE A 156 -9.00 28.77 -8.75
C ILE A 156 -7.95 29.63 -9.49
N GLY A 157 -7.53 29.20 -10.69
CA GLY A 157 -6.41 29.82 -11.42
C GLY A 157 -6.69 30.17 -12.88
N LEU A 158 -7.95 30.21 -13.33
CA LEU A 158 -8.27 30.72 -14.67
C LEU A 158 -8.84 32.14 -14.55
N PRO A 159 -8.09 33.19 -14.94
CA PRO A 159 -8.64 34.54 -15.00
C PRO A 159 -9.66 34.64 -16.14
N ARG A 160 -10.88 35.09 -15.82
CA ARG A 160 -11.83 35.56 -16.83
C ARG A 160 -11.24 36.83 -17.46
N ARG A 161 -10.89 36.74 -18.75
CA ARG A 161 -10.47 37.86 -19.60
C ARG A 161 -11.59 38.91 -19.63
N GLY A 162 -11.34 40.07 -19.06
CA GLY A 162 -12.21 41.24 -19.17
C GLY A 162 -12.07 41.91 -20.53
N TRP A 163 -13.21 42.20 -21.15
CA TRP A 163 -13.34 43.16 -22.25
C TRP A 163 -14.61 43.93 -22.00
N GLU A 164 -14.49 45.15 -21.48
CA GLU A 164 -15.46 46.21 -21.75
C GLU A 164 -14.68 47.53 -21.82
N VAL A 165 -14.73 48.08 -23.02
CA VAL A 165 -14.09 49.32 -23.47
C VAL A 165 -15.03 50.47 -23.11
N ASN A 166 -14.54 51.42 -22.31
CA ASN A 166 -15.12 52.76 -22.17
C ASN A 166 -14.70 53.61 -23.38
N PRO A 167 -15.53 54.59 -23.76
CA PRO A 167 -15.23 55.97 -23.35
C PRO A 167 -16.24 56.58 -22.39
#